data_AF-A0A2V8RLZ1-F1
#
_entry.id   AF-A0A2V8RLZ1-F1
#
_cell.length_a   1.000
_cell.length_b   1.000
_cell.length_c   1.000
_cell.angle_alpha   90.00
_cell.angle_beta   90.00
_cell.angle_gamma   90.00
#
_symmetry.space_group_name_H-M   'P 1'
#
loop_
_entity.id
_entity.type
_entity.pdbx_description
1 polymer ?
#
loop_
_entity_poly.entity_id
_entity_poly.type
_entity_poly.pdbx_seq_one_letter_code
_entity_poly.pdbx_strand_id
1 'polypeptide(L)'
;MAVSSTTDGEAFVRAVPEELAALAEMIAQQQPDLLPLDRSYASLDRVEDFYQACLEEATGASASLESRLACYVGATLAASTGGRWEPPRTKSDLGRASIVGLPYLARAKFYPLDVVRNFKRTRSAGYLRDATEIYDIPVRRALLAHLVANSDAKLAALHSDLRDLLGRDPGALDGSADSLAVIEAALKQLLAANAPRDLLRRIETGAVLYLGQIVQRAVGGEWTLCEDPDDADLGQLQMHGWAPITVIRNVGPNSRPNLLQTVLDLVIKARSNK
;
A
#
# COMPACT_ATOMS: atom_id res chain seq x y z
N MET A 1 37.55 -1.11 17.19
CA MET A 1 37.02 -2.49 17.04
C MET A 1 35.78 -2.40 16.18
N ALA A 2 35.85 -2.86 14.93
CA ALA A 2 34.77 -2.78 13.95
C ALA A 2 34.75 -4.08 13.14
N VAL A 3 34.23 -5.14 13.76
CA VAL A 3 33.92 -6.43 13.12
C VAL A 3 32.67 -6.95 13.84
N SER A 4 31.47 -6.52 13.41
CA SER A 4 30.21 -7.11 13.92
C SER A 4 29.07 -7.09 12.89
N SER A 5 29.03 -6.14 11.95
CA SER A 5 27.86 -5.97 11.08
C SER A 5 27.56 -7.12 10.10
N THR A 6 28.56 -7.85 9.61
CA THR A 6 28.34 -8.93 8.63
C THR A 6 27.88 -10.23 9.30
N THR A 7 28.50 -10.59 10.43
CA THR A 7 28.18 -11.78 11.21
C THR A 7 26.80 -11.67 11.86
N ASP A 8 26.43 -10.48 12.32
CA ASP A 8 25.11 -10.20 12.89
C ASP A 8 23.99 -10.29 11.84
N GLY A 9 24.27 -9.88 10.58
CA GLY A 9 23.32 -10.01 9.49
C GLY A 9 23.10 -11.45 9.02
N GLU A 10 24.16 -12.25 8.91
CA GLU A 10 24.02 -13.69 8.58
C GLU A 10 23.34 -14.49 9.69
N ALA A 11 23.53 -14.10 10.96
CA ALA A 11 22.79 -14.65 12.08
C ALA A 11 21.29 -14.28 11.99
N PHE A 12 20.97 -13.02 11.66
CA PHE A 12 19.59 -12.58 11.45
C PHE A 12 18.89 -13.38 10.34
N VAL A 13 19.52 -13.53 9.17
CA VAL A 13 18.92 -14.29 8.05
C VAL A 13 18.62 -15.74 8.44
N ARG A 14 19.50 -16.36 9.25
CA ARG A 14 19.28 -17.72 9.77
C ARG A 14 18.15 -17.79 10.79
N ALA A 15 17.88 -16.70 11.52
CA ALA A 15 16.80 -16.62 12.49
C ALA A 15 15.41 -16.35 11.85
N VAL A 16 15.35 -15.87 10.60
CA VAL A 16 14.07 -15.52 9.94
C VAL A 16 13.05 -16.68 10.01
N PRO A 17 13.35 -17.94 9.64
CA PRO A 17 12.37 -19.03 9.73
C PRO A 17 11.84 -19.26 11.15
N GLU A 18 12.69 -19.11 12.17
CA GLU A 18 12.31 -19.23 13.58
C GLU A 18 11.38 -18.09 14.01
N GLU A 19 11.70 -16.85 13.62
CA GLU A 19 10.85 -15.69 13.92
C GLU A 19 9.47 -15.77 13.23
N LEU A 20 9.42 -16.31 12.00
CA LEU A 20 8.16 -16.55 11.28
C LEU A 20 7.32 -17.64 11.98
N ALA A 21 7.96 -18.72 12.42
CA ALA A 21 7.29 -19.79 13.16
C ALA A 21 6.76 -19.29 14.51
N ALA A 22 7.56 -18.50 15.23
CA ALA A 22 7.15 -17.89 16.50
C ALA A 22 5.98 -16.92 16.32
N LEU A 23 5.95 -16.12 15.24
CA LEU A 23 4.80 -15.28 14.93
C LEU A 23 3.54 -16.11 14.68
N ALA A 24 3.64 -17.15 13.85
CA ALA A 24 2.51 -18.03 13.55
C ALA A 24 1.98 -18.74 14.81
N GLU A 25 2.88 -19.16 15.71
CA GLU A 25 2.51 -19.77 16.99
C GLU A 25 1.79 -18.77 17.92
N MET A 26 2.28 -17.53 18.02
CA MET A 26 1.59 -16.48 18.76
C MET A 26 0.18 -16.22 18.24
N ILE A 27 0.02 -16.14 16.92
CA ILE A 27 -1.29 -15.96 16.28
C ILE A 27 -2.17 -17.18 16.54
N ALA A 28 -1.64 -18.41 16.43
CA ALA A 28 -2.39 -19.62 16.71
C ALA A 28 -2.96 -19.65 18.15
N GLN A 29 -2.21 -19.12 19.11
CA GLN A 29 -2.60 -19.09 20.52
C GLN A 29 -3.63 -18.00 20.83
N GLN A 30 -3.59 -16.85 20.14
CA GLN A 30 -4.39 -15.67 20.47
C GLN A 30 -5.55 -15.43 19.51
N GLN A 31 -5.34 -15.62 18.20
CA GLN A 31 -6.28 -15.35 17.12
C GLN A 31 -6.13 -16.38 15.97
N PRO A 32 -6.51 -17.66 16.21
CA PRO A 32 -6.29 -18.75 15.25
C PRO A 32 -7.03 -18.58 13.92
N ASP A 33 -8.08 -17.75 13.88
CA ASP A 33 -8.86 -17.39 12.69
C ASP A 33 -8.07 -16.57 11.66
N LEU A 34 -6.96 -15.97 12.05
CA LEU A 34 -6.06 -15.23 11.16
C LEU A 34 -5.09 -16.14 10.38
N LEU A 35 -5.09 -17.45 10.64
CA LEU A 35 -4.28 -18.46 9.96
C LEU A 35 -5.01 -19.07 8.75
N PRO A 36 -4.28 -19.62 7.75
CA PRO A 36 -2.82 -19.76 7.66
C PRO A 36 -2.12 -18.50 7.16
N LEU A 37 -0.85 -18.32 7.55
CA LEU A 37 0.03 -17.33 6.95
C LEU A 37 0.84 -17.96 5.81
N ASP A 38 0.66 -17.45 4.59
CA ASP A 38 1.24 -18.01 3.35
C ASP A 38 2.29 -17.10 2.68
N ARG A 39 2.67 -16.00 3.34
CA ARG A 39 3.56 -14.95 2.79
C ARG A 39 3.01 -14.31 1.51
N SER A 40 1.69 -14.29 1.32
CA SER A 40 1.03 -13.43 0.33
C SER A 40 0.81 -12.02 0.88
N TYR A 41 0.61 -11.04 -0.01
CA TYR A 41 0.21 -9.68 0.36
C TYR A 41 -1.11 -9.66 1.14
N ALA A 42 -2.05 -10.56 0.85
CA ALA A 42 -3.31 -10.66 1.60
C ALA A 42 -3.09 -11.15 3.04
N SER A 43 -2.09 -12.00 3.28
CA SER A 43 -1.73 -12.39 4.64
C SER A 43 -1.13 -11.25 5.46
N LEU A 44 -0.62 -10.17 4.85
CA LEU A 44 -0.19 -8.98 5.59
C LEU A 44 -1.38 -8.25 6.24
N ASP A 45 -2.57 -8.31 5.66
CA ASP A 45 -3.78 -7.74 6.27
C ASP A 45 -4.13 -8.48 7.57
N ARG A 46 -3.96 -9.81 7.61
CA ARG A 46 -4.20 -10.62 8.82
C ARG A 46 -3.14 -10.38 9.89
N VAL A 47 -1.89 -10.23 9.48
CA VAL A 47 -0.78 -9.86 10.37
C VAL A 47 -0.98 -8.45 10.94
N GLU A 48 -1.54 -7.54 10.15
CA GLU A 48 -1.94 -6.21 10.60
C GLU A 48 -3.06 -6.27 11.65
N ASP A 49 -4.10 -7.09 11.44
CA ASP A 49 -5.20 -7.28 12.39
C ASP A 49 -4.70 -7.81 13.74
N PHE A 50 -3.83 -8.83 13.69
CA PHE A 50 -3.18 -9.35 14.89
C PHE A 50 -2.41 -8.26 15.63
N TYR A 51 -1.59 -7.50 14.90
CA TYR A 51 -0.79 -6.46 15.52
C TYR A 51 -1.63 -5.34 16.11
N GLN A 52 -2.70 -4.93 15.42
CA GLN A 52 -3.66 -3.95 15.94
C GLN A 52 -4.28 -4.40 17.27
N ALA A 53 -4.72 -5.65 17.37
CA ALA A 53 -5.26 -6.21 18.61
C ALA A 53 -4.23 -6.15 19.76
N CYS A 54 -3.00 -6.60 19.53
CA CYS A 54 -1.93 -6.52 20.54
C CYS A 54 -1.60 -5.08 20.98
N LEU A 55 -1.86 -4.09 20.13
CA LEU A 55 -1.57 -2.68 20.42
C LEU A 55 -2.68 -2.01 21.24
N GLU A 56 -3.88 -2.57 21.22
CA GLU A 56 -5.03 -2.15 22.02
C GLU A 56 -5.00 -2.74 23.44
N GLU A 57 -4.23 -3.82 23.65
CA GLU A 57 -3.99 -4.40 24.97
C GLU A 57 -3.17 -3.46 25.89
N ALA A 58 -3.45 -3.51 27.19
CA ALA A 58 -2.86 -2.62 28.20
C ALA A 58 -1.32 -2.69 28.31
N THR A 59 -0.72 -3.81 27.90
CA THR A 59 0.74 -4.00 27.87
C THR A 59 1.40 -3.44 26.61
N GLY A 60 0.60 -3.12 25.58
CA GLY A 60 1.07 -2.76 24.25
C GLY A 60 1.91 -3.85 23.58
N ALA A 61 2.41 -3.55 22.37
CA ALA A 61 3.29 -4.46 21.65
C ALA A 61 4.75 -4.38 22.12
N SER A 62 5.35 -5.56 22.32
CA SER A 62 6.77 -5.69 22.66
C SER A 62 7.68 -5.43 21.43
N ALA A 63 8.94 -5.08 21.70
CA ALA A 63 9.96 -4.98 20.66
C ALA A 63 10.21 -6.31 19.92
N SER A 64 10.01 -7.44 20.60
CA SER A 64 10.11 -8.77 19.98
C SER A 64 8.98 -9.02 18.97
N LEU A 65 7.76 -8.58 19.27
CA LEU A 65 6.65 -8.66 18.33
C LEU A 65 6.91 -7.77 17.10
N GLU A 66 7.37 -6.54 17.29
CA GLU A 66 7.75 -5.65 16.17
C GLU A 66 8.81 -6.29 15.25
N SER A 67 9.80 -6.97 15.84
CA SER A 67 10.84 -7.69 15.08
C SER A 67 10.26 -8.85 14.26
N ARG A 68 9.37 -9.66 14.85
CA ARG A 68 8.70 -10.78 14.17
C ARG A 68 7.83 -10.32 13.00
N LEU A 69 7.07 -9.25 13.20
CA LEU A 69 6.26 -8.63 12.16
C LEU A 69 7.14 -8.10 11.02
N ALA A 70 8.26 -7.45 11.36
CA ALA A 70 9.22 -6.98 10.37
C ALA A 70 9.84 -8.14 9.57
N CYS A 71 10.16 -9.27 10.22
CA CYS A 71 10.58 -10.50 9.54
C CYS A 71 9.51 -10.98 8.55
N TYR A 72 8.23 -11.01 8.96
CA TYR A 72 7.13 -11.45 8.09
C TYR A 72 6.91 -10.52 6.88
N VAL A 73 6.92 -9.20 7.12
CA VAL A 73 6.80 -8.19 6.07
C VAL A 73 7.94 -8.31 5.05
N GLY A 74 9.18 -8.40 5.52
CA GLY A 74 10.34 -8.55 4.64
C GLY A 74 10.38 -9.91 3.93
N ALA A 75 9.99 -11.00 4.59
CA ALA A 75 9.92 -12.32 3.98
C ALA A 75 8.84 -12.41 2.90
N THR A 76 7.72 -11.69 3.07
CA THR A 76 6.65 -11.57 2.06
C THR A 76 7.18 -10.89 0.81
N LEU A 77 7.83 -9.72 0.94
CA LEU A 77 8.41 -9.02 -0.21
C LEU A 77 9.53 -9.83 -0.88
N ALA A 78 10.42 -10.45 -0.09
CA ALA A 78 11.51 -11.27 -0.61
C ALA A 78 10.99 -12.49 -1.40
N ALA A 79 9.95 -13.16 -0.89
CA ALA A 79 9.32 -14.28 -1.58
C ALA A 79 8.67 -13.87 -2.90
N SER A 80 8.03 -12.70 -2.95
CA SER A 80 7.36 -12.21 -4.17
C SER A 80 8.35 -11.72 -5.23
N THR A 81 9.38 -10.99 -4.82
CA THR A 81 10.32 -10.31 -5.74
C THR A 81 11.56 -11.12 -6.10
N GLY A 82 11.77 -12.28 -5.46
CA GLY A 82 13.07 -12.98 -5.47
C GLY A 82 14.17 -12.19 -4.75
N GLY A 83 13.78 -11.25 -3.88
CA GLY A 83 14.69 -10.43 -3.09
C GLY A 83 15.45 -11.26 -2.05
N ARG A 84 16.52 -10.65 -1.52
CA ARG A 84 17.36 -11.28 -0.50
C ARG A 84 17.51 -10.36 0.70
N TRP A 85 17.61 -10.96 1.87
CA TRP A 85 18.01 -10.23 3.05
C TRP A 85 19.46 -9.77 2.93
N GLU A 86 19.73 -8.52 3.23
CA GLU A 86 21.05 -7.94 3.25
C GLU A 86 21.37 -7.41 4.66
N PRO A 87 22.62 -7.58 5.12
CA PRO A 87 23.06 -6.96 6.38
C PRO A 87 23.01 -5.43 6.27
N PRO A 88 22.82 -4.71 7.39
CA PRO A 88 23.01 -3.26 7.41
C PRO A 88 24.45 -2.90 7.00
N ARG A 89 24.62 -2.05 5.98
CA ARG A 89 25.94 -1.71 5.40
C ARG A 89 26.37 -0.26 5.63
N THR A 90 25.45 0.61 5.97
CA THR A 90 25.70 2.05 6.12
C THR A 90 25.39 2.53 7.53
N LYS A 91 25.92 3.70 7.93
CA LYS A 91 25.63 4.31 9.24
C LYS A 91 24.13 4.58 9.42
N SER A 92 23.40 4.89 8.35
CA SER A 92 21.93 5.04 8.37
C SER A 92 21.19 3.71 8.58
N ASP A 93 21.85 2.56 8.38
CA ASP A 93 21.29 1.24 8.66
C ASP A 93 21.58 0.76 10.10
N LEU A 94 22.40 1.48 10.87
CA LEU A 94 22.69 1.12 12.26
C LEU A 94 21.42 1.18 13.11
N GLY A 95 21.09 0.06 13.79
CA GLY A 95 19.85 -0.10 14.55
C GLY A 95 18.65 -0.62 13.73
N ARG A 96 18.86 -0.93 12.44
CA ARG A 96 17.89 -1.62 11.58
C ARG A 96 18.44 -3.01 11.31
N ALA A 97 17.85 -4.02 11.93
CA ALA A 97 18.39 -5.39 11.91
C ALA A 97 18.37 -6.03 10.50
N SER A 98 17.64 -5.46 9.54
CA SER A 98 17.32 -6.18 8.31
C SER A 98 16.91 -5.26 7.15
N ILE A 99 17.51 -5.49 5.97
CA ILE A 99 17.16 -4.84 4.70
C ILE A 99 16.76 -5.93 3.71
N VAL A 100 15.70 -5.73 2.93
CA VAL A 100 15.44 -6.58 1.77
C VAL A 100 16.02 -5.88 0.54
N GLY A 101 17.06 -6.46 -0.05
CA GLY A 101 17.61 -6.05 -1.33
C GLY A 101 16.70 -6.50 -2.47
N LEU A 102 16.35 -5.56 -3.36
CA LEU A 102 15.34 -5.75 -4.39
C LEU A 102 16.01 -5.84 -5.78
N PRO A 103 15.85 -6.97 -6.51
CA PRO A 103 16.52 -7.17 -7.81
C PRO A 103 16.16 -6.11 -8.86
N TYR A 104 14.90 -5.65 -8.85
CA TYR A 104 14.36 -4.68 -9.79
C TYR A 104 14.59 -3.22 -9.38
N LEU A 105 15.13 -3.00 -8.18
CA LEU A 105 15.41 -1.67 -7.64
C LEU A 105 16.80 -1.68 -6.98
N ALA A 106 17.85 -1.76 -7.80
CA ALA A 106 19.24 -1.96 -7.34
C ALA A 106 19.76 -0.90 -6.35
N ARG A 107 19.10 0.26 -6.24
CA ARG A 107 19.42 1.33 -5.28
C ARG A 107 18.42 1.41 -4.11
N ALA A 108 17.25 0.79 -4.24
CA ALA A 108 16.27 0.79 -3.17
C ALA A 108 16.72 -0.10 -2.02
N LYS A 109 16.39 0.35 -0.82
CA LYS A 109 16.44 -0.47 0.38
C LYS A 109 15.04 -0.50 0.95
N PHE A 110 14.50 -1.70 1.09
CA PHE A 110 13.26 -1.88 1.83
C PHE A 110 13.56 -2.15 3.29
N TYR A 111 12.90 -1.41 4.18
CA TYR A 111 13.09 -1.47 5.63
C TYR A 111 11.81 -1.95 6.30
N PRO A 112 11.64 -3.28 6.51
CA PRO A 112 10.40 -3.83 7.05
C PRO A 112 10.01 -3.27 8.43
N LEU A 113 11.01 -3.00 9.28
CA LEU A 113 10.76 -2.43 10.61
C LEU A 113 10.21 -1.00 10.54
N ASP A 114 10.60 -0.21 9.53
CA ASP A 114 10.05 1.14 9.34
C ASP A 114 8.57 1.06 8.94
N VAL A 115 8.19 0.06 8.14
CA VAL A 115 6.78 -0.22 7.80
C VAL A 115 5.97 -0.55 9.07
N VAL A 116 6.45 -1.49 9.88
CA VAL A 116 5.77 -1.88 11.14
C VAL A 116 5.65 -0.72 12.12
N ARG A 117 6.72 0.08 12.28
CA ARG A 117 6.71 1.26 13.17
C ARG A 117 5.82 2.38 12.66
N ASN A 118 5.77 2.60 11.35
CA ASN A 118 4.86 3.58 10.77
C ASN A 118 3.40 3.14 10.96
N PHE A 119 3.07 1.87 10.74
CA PHE A 119 1.73 1.36 11.08
C PHE A 119 1.39 1.59 12.55
N LYS A 120 2.30 1.26 13.47
CA LYS A 120 2.12 1.52 14.91
C LYS A 120 1.76 2.99 15.20
N ARG A 121 2.32 3.92 14.45
CA ARG A 121 2.07 5.36 14.60
C ARG A 121 0.77 5.80 13.94
N THR A 122 0.47 5.32 12.74
CA THR A 122 -0.64 5.83 11.92
C THR A 122 -1.95 5.09 12.13
N ARG A 123 -1.90 3.80 12.50
CA ARG A 123 -3.07 2.91 12.63
C ARG A 123 -3.91 2.83 11.36
N SER A 124 -3.31 3.10 10.21
CA SER A 124 -4.02 3.08 8.94
C SER A 124 -4.26 1.63 8.52
N ALA A 125 -5.53 1.25 8.32
CA ALA A 125 -5.88 -0.07 7.84
C ALA A 125 -5.31 -0.32 6.43
N GLY A 126 -4.78 -1.53 6.19
CA GLY A 126 -4.16 -1.97 4.94
C GLY A 126 -2.73 -1.47 4.73
N TYR A 127 -2.16 -0.72 5.69
CA TYR A 127 -0.86 -0.09 5.54
C TYR A 127 0.28 -1.10 5.37
N LEU A 128 0.31 -2.19 6.14
CA LEU A 128 1.41 -3.16 6.03
C LEU A 128 1.49 -3.73 4.62
N ARG A 129 0.35 -4.08 4.03
CA ARG A 129 0.25 -4.54 2.66
C ARG A 129 0.71 -3.48 1.68
N ASP A 130 0.14 -2.28 1.77
CA ASP A 130 0.35 -1.21 0.81
C ASP A 130 1.77 -0.68 0.77
N ALA A 131 2.35 -0.43 1.95
CA ALA A 131 3.72 0.06 2.07
C ALA A 131 4.76 -0.99 1.63
N THR A 132 4.37 -2.27 1.56
CA THR A 132 5.22 -3.35 1.09
C THR A 132 5.06 -3.56 -0.42
N GLU A 133 3.83 -3.63 -0.93
CA GLU A 133 3.52 -3.95 -2.33
C GLU A 133 4.07 -2.91 -3.32
N ILE A 134 4.23 -1.65 -2.91
CA ILE A 134 4.79 -0.59 -3.77
C ILE A 134 6.24 -0.85 -4.20
N TYR A 135 6.98 -1.66 -3.44
CA TYR A 135 8.36 -2.05 -3.78
C TYR A 135 8.43 -3.21 -4.77
N ASP A 136 7.31 -3.88 -5.05
CA ASP A 136 7.22 -4.99 -5.99
C ASP A 136 6.90 -4.50 -7.41
N ILE A 137 7.90 -3.88 -8.04
CA ILE A 137 7.77 -3.27 -9.36
C ILE A 137 7.17 -4.23 -10.42
N PRO A 138 7.55 -5.52 -10.51
CA PRO A 138 6.89 -6.46 -11.41
C PRO A 138 5.37 -6.58 -11.17
N VAL A 139 4.93 -6.73 -9.92
CA VAL A 139 3.50 -6.79 -9.58
C VAL A 139 2.80 -5.47 -9.92
N ARG A 140 3.43 -4.33 -9.63
CA ARG A 140 2.86 -3.00 -9.94
C ARG A 140 2.76 -2.74 -11.44
N ARG A 141 3.74 -3.17 -12.25
CA ARG A 141 3.69 -3.13 -13.72
C ARG A 141 2.57 -4.02 -14.26
N ALA A 142 2.43 -5.23 -13.72
CA ALA A 142 1.35 -6.14 -14.11
C ALA A 142 -0.04 -5.56 -13.78
N LEU A 143 -0.18 -4.93 -12.61
CA LEU A 143 -1.39 -4.21 -12.24
C LEU A 143 -1.69 -3.09 -13.23
N LEU A 144 -0.70 -2.25 -13.54
CA LEU A 144 -0.86 -1.17 -14.51
C LEU A 144 -1.31 -1.70 -15.88
N ALA A 145 -0.61 -2.70 -16.41
CA ALA A 145 -0.95 -3.32 -17.70
C ALA A 145 -2.39 -3.88 -17.68
N HIS A 146 -2.78 -4.54 -16.60
CA HIS A 146 -4.13 -5.08 -16.44
C HIS A 146 -5.20 -3.99 -16.41
N LEU A 147 -4.97 -2.89 -15.68
CA LEU A 147 -5.92 -1.79 -15.57
C LEU A 147 -6.09 -1.04 -16.90
N VAL A 148 -5.00 -0.79 -17.62
CA VAL A 148 -5.05 -0.14 -18.93
C VAL A 148 -5.75 -1.03 -19.96
N ALA A 149 -5.42 -2.32 -20.01
CA ALA A 149 -6.04 -3.25 -20.96
C ALA A 149 -7.53 -3.50 -20.70
N ASN A 150 -8.00 -3.37 -19.47
CA ASN A 150 -9.38 -3.67 -19.06
C ASN A 150 -10.12 -2.42 -18.56
N SER A 151 -9.77 -1.24 -19.07
CA SER A 151 -10.20 0.04 -18.49
C SER A 151 -11.72 0.16 -18.35
N ASP A 152 -12.47 -0.14 -19.41
CA ASP A 152 -13.94 -0.05 -19.42
C ASP A 152 -14.58 -1.02 -18.42
N ALA A 153 -14.09 -2.26 -18.37
CA ALA A 153 -14.57 -3.25 -17.42
C ALA A 153 -14.29 -2.83 -15.97
N LYS A 154 -13.15 -2.19 -15.71
CA LYS A 154 -12.78 -1.67 -14.38
C LYS A 154 -13.63 -0.47 -13.96
N LEU A 155 -13.97 0.41 -14.89
CA LEU A 155 -14.88 1.53 -14.60
C LEU A 155 -16.33 1.08 -14.43
N ALA A 156 -16.77 0.07 -15.19
CA ALA A 156 -18.07 -0.56 -14.96
C ALA A 156 -18.14 -1.24 -13.58
N ALA A 157 -17.07 -1.92 -13.16
CA ALA A 157 -16.96 -2.49 -11.82
C ALA A 157 -17.00 -1.40 -10.73
N LEU A 158 -16.26 -0.30 -10.90
CA LEU A 158 -16.33 0.86 -9.99
C LEU A 158 -17.77 1.39 -9.88
N HIS A 159 -18.46 1.57 -11.01
CA HIS A 159 -19.85 2.02 -11.00
C HIS A 159 -20.77 1.05 -10.23
N SER A 160 -20.57 -0.26 -10.37
CA SER A 160 -21.32 -1.26 -9.60
C SER A 160 -21.01 -1.16 -8.11
N ASP A 161 -19.74 -1.14 -7.74
CA ASP A 161 -19.30 -1.02 -6.33
C ASP A 161 -19.87 0.27 -5.69
N LEU A 162 -19.89 1.40 -6.41
CA LEU A 162 -20.49 2.65 -5.95
C LEU A 162 -22.01 2.54 -5.76
N ARG A 163 -22.71 1.88 -6.70
CA ARG A 163 -24.16 1.67 -6.58
C ARG A 163 -24.51 0.82 -5.36
N ASP A 164 -23.79 -0.27 -5.17
CA ASP A 164 -24.01 -1.20 -4.06
C ASP A 164 -23.72 -0.53 -2.71
N LEU A 165 -22.62 0.23 -2.63
CA LEU A 165 -22.23 0.95 -1.42
C LEU A 165 -23.22 2.07 -1.04
N LEU A 166 -23.68 2.84 -2.02
CA LEU A 166 -24.54 4.01 -1.79
C LEU A 166 -26.03 3.65 -1.71
N GLY A 167 -26.40 2.42 -2.07
CA GLY A 167 -27.79 1.95 -2.11
C GLY A 167 -28.65 2.71 -3.13
N ARG A 168 -28.03 3.37 -4.11
CA ARG A 168 -28.68 4.18 -5.15
C ARG A 168 -27.82 4.22 -6.40
N ASP A 169 -28.42 4.59 -7.53
CA ASP A 169 -27.66 4.79 -8.75
C ASP A 169 -26.69 5.99 -8.59
N PRO A 170 -25.37 5.80 -8.82
CA PRO A 170 -24.39 6.89 -8.72
C PRO A 170 -24.49 7.91 -9.86
N GLY A 171 -25.24 7.61 -10.92
CA GLY A 171 -25.27 8.40 -12.15
C GLY A 171 -24.04 8.14 -13.02
N ALA A 172 -23.90 8.89 -14.11
CA ALA A 172 -22.80 8.70 -15.06
C ALA A 172 -21.45 9.10 -14.44
N LEU A 173 -20.44 8.26 -14.61
CA LEU A 173 -19.05 8.59 -14.29
C LEU A 173 -18.41 9.32 -15.49
N ASP A 174 -18.76 10.59 -15.68
CA ASP A 174 -18.45 11.37 -16.87
C ASP A 174 -17.34 12.43 -16.69
N GLY A 175 -16.93 12.68 -15.45
CA GLY A 175 -15.88 13.64 -15.07
C GLY A 175 -16.45 14.96 -14.57
N SER A 176 -17.77 15.07 -14.46
CA SER A 176 -18.46 16.19 -13.82
C SER A 176 -18.17 16.29 -12.32
N ALA A 177 -18.41 17.46 -11.75
CA ALA A 177 -18.30 17.68 -10.31
C ALA A 177 -19.19 16.70 -9.50
N ASP A 178 -20.38 16.38 -10.01
CA ASP A 178 -21.30 15.43 -9.36
C ASP A 178 -20.71 14.02 -9.33
N SER A 179 -20.12 13.56 -10.43
CA SER A 179 -19.47 12.24 -10.49
C SER A 179 -18.27 12.13 -9.53
N LEU A 180 -17.49 13.20 -9.37
CA LEU A 180 -16.39 13.25 -8.40
C LEU A 180 -16.89 13.31 -6.96
N ALA A 181 -17.96 14.07 -6.69
CA ALA A 181 -18.58 14.14 -5.37
C ALA A 181 -19.14 12.78 -4.93
N VAL A 182 -19.66 11.98 -5.86
CA VAL A 182 -20.10 10.59 -5.60
C VAL A 182 -18.94 9.71 -5.14
N ILE A 183 -17.77 9.80 -5.79
CA ILE A 183 -16.58 9.05 -5.39
C ILE A 183 -16.08 9.53 -4.02
N GLU A 184 -16.05 10.84 -3.76
CA GLU A 184 -15.69 11.36 -2.43
C GLU A 184 -16.63 10.84 -1.34
N ALA A 185 -17.94 10.86 -1.58
CA ALA A 185 -18.93 10.37 -0.63
C ALA A 185 -18.74 8.88 -0.33
N ALA A 186 -18.50 8.07 -1.37
CA ALA A 186 -18.21 6.65 -1.23
C ALA A 186 -16.94 6.40 -0.39
N LEU A 187 -15.83 7.07 -0.70
CA LEU A 187 -14.58 6.93 0.05
C LEU A 187 -14.77 7.32 1.53
N LYS A 188 -15.46 8.45 1.80
CA LYS A 188 -15.80 8.88 3.16
C LYS A 188 -16.64 7.85 3.90
N GLN A 189 -17.64 7.28 3.24
CA GLN A 189 -18.51 6.25 3.82
C GLN A 189 -17.74 4.97 4.15
N LEU A 190 -16.86 4.51 3.25
CA LEU A 190 -16.03 3.32 3.50
C LEU A 190 -15.14 3.49 4.72
N LEU A 191 -14.48 4.65 4.83
CA LEU A 191 -13.60 4.96 5.96
C LEU A 191 -14.38 5.11 7.26
N ALA A 192 -15.55 5.77 7.23
CA ALA A 192 -16.39 5.92 8.42
C ALA A 192 -16.99 4.59 8.90
N ALA A 193 -17.26 3.66 7.98
CA ALA A 193 -17.85 2.36 8.27
C ALA A 193 -16.81 1.27 8.60
N ASN A 194 -15.50 1.57 8.58
CA ASN A 194 -14.43 0.56 8.64
C ASN A 194 -14.68 -0.59 7.65
N ALA A 195 -15.02 -0.24 6.40
CA ALA A 195 -15.41 -1.20 5.38
C ALA A 195 -14.29 -2.23 5.09
N PRO A 196 -14.62 -3.41 4.53
CA PRO A 196 -13.63 -4.43 4.19
C PRO A 196 -12.50 -3.85 3.34
N ARG A 197 -11.24 -4.12 3.72
CA ARG A 197 -10.03 -3.59 3.04
C ARG A 197 -10.04 -3.84 1.54
N ASP A 198 -10.49 -5.02 1.11
CA ASP A 198 -10.56 -5.35 -0.31
C ASP A 198 -11.58 -4.48 -1.08
N LEU A 199 -12.71 -4.12 -0.47
CA LEU A 199 -13.68 -3.22 -1.09
C LEU A 199 -13.09 -1.81 -1.22
N LEU A 200 -12.44 -1.31 -0.17
CA LEU A 200 -11.75 -0.02 -0.21
C LEU A 200 -10.70 -0.01 -1.34
N ARG A 201 -9.83 -1.03 -1.40
CA ARG A 201 -8.80 -1.15 -2.45
C ARG A 201 -9.39 -1.20 -3.85
N ARG A 202 -10.50 -1.93 -4.06
CA ARG A 202 -11.19 -1.97 -5.37
C ARG A 202 -11.68 -0.59 -5.78
N ILE A 203 -12.34 0.12 -4.87
CA ILE A 203 -12.86 1.47 -5.14
C ILE A 203 -11.72 2.47 -5.34
N GLU A 204 -10.67 2.44 -4.52
CA GLU A 204 -9.47 3.27 -4.71
C GLU A 204 -8.81 3.01 -6.07
N THR A 205 -8.64 1.75 -6.46
CA THR A 205 -8.04 1.37 -7.74
C THR A 205 -8.90 1.83 -8.92
N GLY A 206 -10.23 1.66 -8.83
CA GLY A 206 -11.16 2.19 -9.82
C GLY A 206 -11.10 3.71 -9.90
N ALA A 207 -11.08 4.40 -8.76
CA ALA A 207 -10.98 5.85 -8.68
C ALA A 207 -9.65 6.38 -9.26
N VAL A 208 -8.53 5.67 -9.05
CA VAL A 208 -7.23 6.00 -9.67
C VAL A 208 -7.38 6.01 -11.18
N LEU A 209 -7.91 4.92 -11.74
CA LEU A 209 -8.12 4.79 -13.17
C LEU A 209 -9.06 5.88 -13.71
N TYR A 210 -10.15 6.13 -13.00
CA TYR A 210 -11.14 7.13 -13.37
C TYR A 210 -10.57 8.55 -13.42
N LEU A 211 -9.91 8.99 -12.35
CA LEU A 211 -9.26 10.31 -12.28
C LEU A 211 -8.18 10.44 -13.36
N GLY A 212 -7.40 9.39 -13.59
CA GLY A 212 -6.40 9.38 -14.66
C GLY A 212 -7.02 9.48 -16.05
N GLN A 213 -8.17 8.85 -16.32
CA GLN A 213 -8.87 9.03 -17.59
C GLN A 213 -9.35 10.47 -17.80
N ILE A 214 -9.82 11.16 -16.74
CA ILE A 214 -10.21 12.57 -16.87
C ILE A 214 -8.99 13.43 -17.25
N VAL A 215 -7.85 13.23 -16.58
CA VAL A 215 -6.60 13.92 -16.93
C VAL A 215 -6.18 13.59 -18.36
N GLN A 216 -6.19 12.31 -18.73
CA GLN A 216 -5.79 11.87 -20.07
C GLN A 216 -6.65 12.50 -21.17
N ARG A 217 -7.97 12.62 -20.97
CA ARG A 217 -8.87 13.30 -21.91
C ARG A 217 -8.60 14.80 -21.99
N ALA A 218 -8.22 15.43 -20.88
CA ALA A 218 -8.01 16.88 -20.80
C ALA A 218 -6.65 17.33 -21.35
N VAL A 219 -5.58 16.56 -21.11
CA VAL A 219 -4.21 16.97 -21.46
C VAL A 219 -3.40 15.92 -22.22
N GLY A 220 -3.98 14.76 -22.53
CA GLY A 220 -3.28 13.64 -23.15
C GLY A 220 -2.32 12.92 -22.19
N GLY A 221 -1.35 12.21 -22.77
CA GLY A 221 -0.33 11.47 -22.04
C GLY A 221 -0.61 9.97 -21.88
N GLU A 222 0.37 9.30 -21.29
CA GLU A 222 0.37 7.85 -21.07
C GLU A 222 0.36 7.53 -19.59
N TRP A 223 -0.17 6.35 -19.27
CA TRP A 223 -0.01 5.77 -17.96
C TRP A 223 1.41 5.24 -17.78
N THR A 224 2.03 5.61 -16.67
CA THR A 224 3.36 5.14 -16.28
C THR A 224 3.34 4.60 -14.86
N LEU A 225 4.39 3.87 -14.49
CA LEU A 225 4.68 3.48 -13.12
C LEU A 225 5.88 4.30 -12.63
N CYS A 226 5.80 4.86 -11.43
CA CYS A 226 6.99 5.44 -10.81
C CYS A 226 7.88 4.32 -10.27
N GLU A 227 9.11 4.24 -10.78
CA GLU A 227 10.09 3.21 -10.44
C GLU A 227 11.37 3.78 -9.83
N ASP A 228 11.45 5.10 -9.68
CA ASP A 228 12.57 5.76 -9.02
C ASP A 228 12.46 5.55 -7.51
N PRO A 229 13.42 4.85 -6.88
CA PRO A 229 13.37 4.58 -5.45
C PRO A 229 13.57 5.81 -4.57
N ASP A 230 14.08 6.92 -5.12
CA ASP A 230 14.23 8.18 -4.40
C ASP A 230 12.97 9.06 -4.50
N ASP A 231 12.00 8.67 -5.34
CA ASP A 231 10.72 9.37 -5.50
C ASP A 231 9.70 8.92 -4.44
N ALA A 232 8.96 9.88 -3.88
CA ALA A 232 7.92 9.62 -2.89
C ALA A 232 6.74 8.82 -3.46
N ASP A 233 6.55 8.83 -4.78
CA ASP A 233 5.52 8.11 -5.51
C ASP A 233 5.98 6.72 -5.98
N LEU A 234 7.10 6.16 -5.50
CA LEU A 234 7.56 4.81 -5.86
C LEU A 234 6.40 3.80 -5.84
N GLY A 235 6.28 3.01 -6.93
CA GLY A 235 5.27 1.98 -7.08
C GLY A 235 3.86 2.49 -7.35
N GLN A 236 3.65 3.81 -7.42
CA GLN A 236 2.36 4.40 -7.75
C GLN A 236 2.16 4.52 -9.26
N LEU A 237 0.92 4.27 -9.69
CA LEU A 237 0.49 4.46 -11.07
C LEU A 237 0.30 5.95 -11.32
N GLN A 238 0.91 6.45 -12.38
CA GLN A 238 0.91 7.86 -12.73
C GLN A 238 0.24 8.09 -14.08
N MET A 239 -0.57 9.14 -14.17
CA MET A 239 -1.04 9.70 -15.43
C MET A 239 -0.32 11.02 -15.66
N HIS A 240 0.49 11.09 -16.73
CA HIS A 240 1.26 12.30 -17.07
C HIS A 240 2.05 12.84 -15.85
N GLY A 241 2.77 11.95 -15.17
CA GLY A 241 3.59 12.26 -13.99
C GLY A 241 2.80 12.73 -12.75
N TRP A 242 1.51 12.41 -12.64
CA TRP A 242 0.73 12.59 -11.42
C TRP A 242 0.19 11.26 -10.92
N ALA A 243 0.39 10.94 -9.64
CA ALA A 243 -0.18 9.75 -9.00
C ALA A 243 -1.56 10.08 -8.38
N PRO A 244 -2.70 9.65 -8.98
CA PRO A 244 -4.04 10.03 -8.50
C PRO A 244 -4.34 9.48 -7.10
N ILE A 245 -3.70 8.38 -6.72
CA ILE A 245 -3.87 7.75 -5.40
C ILE A 245 -3.53 8.71 -4.24
N THR A 246 -2.64 9.68 -4.48
CA THR A 246 -2.23 10.67 -3.47
C THR A 246 -3.40 11.53 -3.00
N VAL A 247 -4.29 11.97 -3.90
CA VAL A 247 -5.48 12.74 -3.52
C VAL A 247 -6.58 11.84 -2.98
N ILE A 248 -6.74 10.63 -3.55
CA ILE A 248 -7.74 9.65 -3.09
C ILE A 248 -7.54 9.34 -1.61
N ARG A 249 -6.30 9.06 -1.20
CA ARG A 249 -5.96 8.74 0.21
C ARG A 249 -6.06 9.93 1.15
N ASN A 250 -6.16 11.16 0.62
CA ASN A 250 -6.45 12.36 1.42
C ASN A 250 -7.95 12.61 1.58
N VAL A 251 -8.82 11.86 0.89
CA VAL A 251 -10.27 11.89 1.12
C VAL A 251 -10.57 11.09 2.38
N GLY A 252 -10.77 11.79 3.49
CA GLY A 252 -11.22 11.22 4.76
C GLY A 252 -12.50 11.85 5.28
N PRO A 253 -13.06 11.37 6.41
CA PRO A 253 -14.29 11.92 7.00
C PRO A 253 -14.25 13.43 7.24
N ASN A 254 -13.06 13.97 7.51
CA ASN A 254 -12.82 15.39 7.77
C ASN A 254 -12.25 16.16 6.58
N SER A 255 -12.17 15.55 5.38
CA SER A 255 -11.65 16.26 4.21
C SER A 255 -12.64 17.33 3.74
N ARG A 256 -12.09 18.43 3.20
CA ARG A 256 -12.88 19.50 2.61
C ARG A 256 -13.76 18.94 1.47
N PRO A 257 -14.97 19.50 1.25
CA PRO A 257 -15.78 19.11 0.11
C PRO A 257 -15.07 19.46 -1.21
N ASN A 258 -15.30 18.67 -2.24
CA ASN A 258 -14.79 18.88 -3.61
C ASN A 258 -13.26 18.85 -3.68
N LEU A 259 -12.61 18.08 -2.80
CA LEU A 259 -11.16 17.90 -2.79
C LEU A 259 -10.66 17.31 -4.11
N LEU A 260 -11.32 16.27 -4.63
CA LEU A 260 -10.96 15.62 -5.89
C LEU A 260 -11.06 16.60 -7.06
N GLN A 261 -12.18 17.33 -7.17
CA GLN A 261 -12.37 18.36 -8.21
C GLN A 261 -11.28 19.42 -8.13
N THR A 262 -11.04 19.97 -6.93
CA THR A 262 -10.05 21.04 -6.72
C THR A 262 -8.65 20.60 -7.16
N VAL A 263 -8.23 19.40 -6.77
CA VAL A 263 -6.91 18.88 -7.15
C VAL A 263 -6.85 18.56 -8.64
N LEU A 264 -7.91 18.00 -9.21
CA LEU A 264 -7.97 17.67 -10.63
C LEU A 264 -7.84 18.93 -11.50
N ASP A 265 -8.54 20.01 -11.15
CA ASP A 265 -8.43 21.30 -11.85
C ASP A 265 -7.00 21.86 -11.79
N LEU A 266 -6.35 21.77 -10.62
CA LEU A 266 -4.96 22.20 -10.46
C LEU A 266 -4.01 21.35 -11.30
N VAL A 267 -4.19 20.03 -11.30
CA VAL A 267 -3.38 19.07 -12.06
C VAL A 267 -3.50 19.31 -13.55
N ILE A 268 -4.73 19.49 -14.07
CA ILE A 268 -5.01 19.77 -15.47
C ILE A 268 -4.38 21.11 -15.85
N LYS A 269 -4.67 22.18 -15.10
CA LYS A 269 -4.12 23.51 -15.36
C LYS A 269 -2.59 23.53 -15.38
N ALA A 270 -1.93 22.80 -14.46
CA ALA A 270 -0.47 22.74 -14.39
C ALA A 270 0.15 21.99 -15.59
N ARG A 271 -0.62 21.13 -16.25
CA ARG A 271 -0.16 20.28 -17.37
C ARG A 271 -0.54 20.83 -18.74
N SER A 272 -1.66 21.55 -18.85
CA SER A 272 -2.04 22.25 -20.07
C SER A 272 -1.10 23.39 -20.46
N ASN A 273 -0.28 23.89 -19.51
CA ASN A 273 0.65 24.99 -19.72
C ASN A 273 2.10 24.53 -20.00
N LYS A 274 2.33 23.23 -20.21
CA LYS A 274 3.61 22.64 -20.60
C LYS A 274 3.56 22.17 -22.04
#